data_AF-A0A2V4EJL2-F1
#
_entry.id   AF-A0A2V4EJL2-F1
#
_cell.length_a   1.000
_cell.length_b   1.000
_cell.length_c   1.000
_cell.angle_alpha   90.00
_cell.angle_beta   90.00
_cell.angle_gamma   90.00
#
_symmetry.space_group_name_H-M   'P 1'
#
loop_
_entity.id
_entity.type
_entity.pdbx_description
1 polymer ?
#
loop_
_entity_poly.entity_id
_entity_poly.type
_entity_poly.pdbx_seq_one_letter_code
_entity_poly.pdbx_strand_id
1 'polypeptide(L)'
;MNKIIIKFFRTKVTHFNIKRINSMRNISVPVNKSAMERLDFNDCVDGDLIELTLDEDNFASLLESKVINQLNNELNINIDDYEDEKIIDLDKLITAKNIIQISIISNNNEVLIQLLTQVDHAIKYKTGLFFYFFCRLIGVIYLLYLASNFI
;
A
#
# COMPACT_ATOMS: atom_id res chain seq x y z
N MET A 1 11.61 13.31 42.32
CA MET A 1 12.12 12.35 41.34
C MET A 1 11.41 12.59 40.00
N ASN A 2 12.23 12.94 38.99
CA ASN A 2 12.01 13.01 37.54
C ASN A 2 10.61 13.32 36.98
N LYS A 3 10.42 14.60 36.67
CA LYS A 3 9.48 15.10 35.65
C LYS A 3 9.92 14.58 34.27
N ILE A 4 9.12 13.75 33.63
CA ILE A 4 9.24 13.50 32.19
C ILE A 4 8.57 14.68 31.48
N ILE A 5 9.36 15.69 31.15
CA ILE A 5 8.95 16.80 30.28
C ILE A 5 9.04 16.27 28.85
N ILE A 6 7.90 15.92 28.25
CA ILE A 6 7.82 15.72 26.82
C ILE A 6 7.90 17.11 26.19
N LYS A 7 9.10 17.48 25.76
CA LYS A 7 9.38 18.76 25.12
C LYS A 7 8.82 18.69 23.70
N PHE A 8 7.55 19.05 23.53
CA PHE A 8 7.00 19.37 22.22
C PHE A 8 7.84 20.52 21.66
N PHE A 9 8.63 20.24 20.62
CA PHE A 9 9.34 21.28 19.89
C PHE A 9 8.30 22.21 19.28
N ARG A 10 8.18 23.40 19.89
CA ARG A 10 7.36 24.51 19.43
C ARG A 10 8.07 25.19 18.26
N THR A 11 8.20 24.48 17.14
CA THR A 11 8.45 25.13 15.84
C THR A 11 7.11 25.64 15.34
N LYS A 12 7.09 26.89 14.84
CA LYS A 12 5.90 27.50 14.26
C LYS A 12 5.34 26.56 13.19
N VAL A 13 4.20 25.95 13.49
CA VAL A 13 3.43 25.17 12.52
C VAL A 13 2.84 26.18 11.55
N THR A 14 3.58 26.46 10.47
CA THR A 14 2.98 27.05 9.28
C THR A 14 2.08 25.98 8.66
N HIS A 15 0.91 26.40 8.18
CA HIS A 15 -0.18 25.57 7.63
C HIS A 15 0.21 24.60 6.48
N PHE A 16 1.49 24.44 6.16
CA PHE A 16 2.01 23.69 5.02
C PHE A 16 3.01 22.57 5.37
N ASN A 17 3.37 22.38 6.64
CA ASN A 17 4.37 21.38 7.07
C ASN A 17 3.79 20.22 7.92
N ILE A 18 2.53 19.84 7.66
CA ILE A 18 1.95 18.56 8.10
C ILE A 18 2.15 17.47 7.01
N LYS A 19 2.76 17.81 5.86
CA LYS A 19 3.12 16.86 4.79
C LYS A 19 4.46 16.17 5.09
N ARG A 20 4.45 15.12 5.90
CA ARG A 20 5.35 13.93 5.86
C ARG A 20 5.14 13.10 7.12
N ILE A 21 3.93 12.58 7.28
CA ILE A 21 3.71 11.46 8.18
C ILE A 21 3.95 10.22 7.32
N ASN A 22 5.03 9.49 7.58
CA ASN A 22 5.40 8.28 6.84
C ASN A 22 4.19 7.33 6.76
N SER A 23 3.58 7.22 5.58
CA SER A 23 2.50 6.26 5.34
C SER A 23 3.15 4.94 4.93
N MET A 24 2.73 3.83 5.54
CA MET A 24 3.22 2.51 5.14
C MET A 24 2.34 2.04 4.00
N ARG A 25 2.96 1.85 2.83
CA ARG A 25 2.28 1.47 1.60
C ARG A 25 2.91 0.18 1.11
N ASN A 26 2.22 -0.93 1.31
CA ASN A 26 2.70 -2.24 0.90
C ASN A 26 1.82 -2.80 -0.21
N ILE A 27 2.47 -3.45 -1.16
CA ILE A 27 1.84 -4.31 -2.15
C ILE A 27 2.33 -5.72 -1.90
N SER A 28 1.43 -6.62 -1.56
CA SER A 28 1.77 -7.97 -1.11
C SER A 28 1.15 -9.03 -2.02
N VAL A 29 1.92 -10.08 -2.28
CA VAL A 29 1.52 -11.22 -3.09
C VAL A 29 1.75 -12.51 -2.30
N PRO A 30 0.69 -13.28 -2.00
CA PRO A 30 0.86 -14.59 -1.39
C PRO A 30 1.53 -15.57 -2.34
N VAL A 31 2.47 -16.37 -1.82
CA VAL A 31 3.26 -17.31 -2.64
C VAL A 31 2.52 -18.60 -2.98
N ASN A 32 1.37 -18.85 -2.35
CA ASN A 32 0.45 -19.95 -2.64
C ASN A 32 -0.93 -19.70 -2.02
N LYS A 33 -1.91 -20.58 -2.30
CA LYS A 33 -3.28 -20.46 -1.78
C LYS A 33 -3.37 -20.52 -0.26
N SER A 34 -2.58 -21.37 0.40
CA SER A 34 -2.60 -21.45 1.87
C SER A 34 -2.05 -20.18 2.53
N ALA A 35 -1.04 -19.54 1.94
CA ALA A 35 -0.56 -18.23 2.37
C ALA A 35 -1.63 -17.15 2.18
N MET A 36 -2.39 -17.20 1.08
CA MET A 36 -3.50 -16.28 0.82
C MET A 36 -4.66 -16.46 1.81
N GLU A 37 -4.98 -17.71 2.18
CA GLU A 37 -5.97 -18.00 3.21
C GLU A 37 -5.53 -17.47 4.58
N ARG A 38 -4.25 -17.66 4.96
CA ARG A 38 -3.71 -17.10 6.20
C ARG A 38 -3.73 -15.58 6.22
N LEU A 39 -3.53 -14.94 5.06
CA LEU A 39 -3.60 -13.49 4.93
C LEU A 39 -4.98 -12.95 5.30
N ASP A 40 -6.07 -13.63 4.90
CA ASP A 40 -7.44 -13.23 5.26
C ASP A 40 -7.71 -13.29 6.78
N PHE A 41 -6.95 -14.09 7.53
CA PHE A 41 -7.06 -14.24 9.00
C PHE A 41 -5.93 -13.56 9.78
N ASN A 42 -5.04 -12.82 9.12
CA ASN A 42 -3.86 -12.19 9.72
C ASN A 42 -2.92 -13.20 10.43
N ASP A 43 -2.82 -14.42 9.89
CA ASP A 43 -2.04 -15.55 10.41
C ASP A 43 -0.80 -15.87 9.56
N CYS A 44 -0.34 -14.92 8.73
CA CYS A 44 0.82 -15.13 7.85
C CYS A 44 2.09 -15.48 8.63
N VAL A 45 2.88 -16.40 8.07
CA VAL A 45 4.22 -16.77 8.56
C VAL A 45 5.31 -16.27 7.63
N ASP A 46 6.55 -16.22 8.13
CA ASP A 46 7.70 -15.79 7.34
C ASP A 46 7.80 -16.56 6.00
N GLY A 47 7.87 -15.82 4.90
CA GLY A 47 7.92 -16.37 3.55
C GLY A 47 6.56 -16.57 2.86
N ASP A 48 5.45 -16.28 3.54
CA ASP A 48 4.12 -16.35 2.94
C ASP A 48 3.86 -15.30 1.85
N LEU A 49 4.48 -14.13 2.02
CA LEU A 49 4.24 -12.96 1.19
C LEU A 49 5.53 -12.53 0.51
N ILE A 50 5.41 -12.16 -0.76
CA ILE A 50 6.38 -11.31 -1.45
C ILE A 50 5.84 -9.90 -1.35
N GLU A 51 6.62 -9.00 -0.76
CA GLU A 51 6.17 -7.64 -0.45
C GLU A 51 6.99 -6.60 -1.20
N LEU A 52 6.30 -5.56 -1.69
CA LEU A 52 6.86 -4.33 -2.20
C LEU A 52 6.42 -3.19 -1.29
N THR A 53 7.35 -2.67 -0.50
CA THR A 53 7.12 -1.47 0.30
C THR A 53 7.48 -0.24 -0.51
N LEU A 54 6.52 0.67 -0.64
CA LEU A 54 6.68 1.95 -1.32
C LEU A 54 7.01 3.02 -0.28
N ASP A 55 8.17 3.66 -0.44
CA ASP A 55 8.43 4.94 0.23
C ASP A 55 7.66 6.08 -0.45
N GLU A 56 7.77 7.29 0.11
CA GLU A 56 7.04 8.45 -0.39
C GLU A 56 7.43 8.82 -1.83
N ASP A 57 8.71 8.67 -2.20
CA ASP A 57 9.20 9.04 -3.53
C ASP A 57 8.74 8.04 -4.59
N ASN A 58 8.81 6.73 -4.28
CA ASN A 58 8.30 5.66 -5.13
C ASN A 58 6.78 5.77 -5.30
N PHE A 59 6.05 6.07 -4.22
CA PHE A 59 4.61 6.24 -4.30
C PHE A 59 4.21 7.48 -5.10
N ALA A 60 4.87 8.62 -4.90
CA ALA A 60 4.64 9.82 -5.71
C ALA A 60 4.89 9.52 -7.19
N SER A 61 5.98 8.82 -7.50
CA SER A 61 6.31 8.42 -8.88
C SER A 61 5.27 7.46 -9.47
N LEU A 62 4.68 6.58 -8.66
CA LEU A 62 3.59 5.70 -9.07
C LEU A 62 2.31 6.49 -9.38
N LEU A 63 1.97 7.49 -8.57
CA LEU A 63 0.82 8.37 -8.82
C LEU A 63 1.01 9.23 -10.08
N GLU A 64 2.19 9.79 -10.28
CA GLU A 64 2.53 10.61 -11.45
C GLU A 64 2.39 9.82 -12.76
N SER A 65 2.68 8.52 -12.75
CA SER A 65 2.49 7.63 -13.90
C SER A 65 1.03 7.43 -14.32
N LYS A 66 0.07 7.81 -13.46
CA LYS A 66 -1.37 7.59 -13.60
C LYS A 66 -1.82 6.12 -13.68
N VAL A 67 -0.93 5.16 -13.45
CA VAL A 67 -1.25 3.73 -13.54
C VAL A 67 -2.36 3.33 -12.57
N ILE A 68 -2.36 3.87 -11.34
CA ILE A 68 -3.38 3.57 -10.33
C ILE A 68 -4.77 4.03 -10.80
N ASN A 69 -4.86 5.24 -11.37
CA ASN A 69 -6.13 5.74 -11.92
C ASN A 69 -6.63 4.86 -13.07
N GLN A 70 -5.73 4.38 -13.93
CA GLN A 70 -6.09 3.46 -15.02
C GLN A 70 -6.57 2.11 -14.47
N LEU A 71 -5.90 1.55 -13.48
CA LEU A 71 -6.31 0.30 -12.83
C LEU A 71 -7.70 0.44 -12.19
N ASN A 72 -7.94 1.52 -11.43
CA ASN A 72 -9.23 1.77 -10.78
C ASN A 72 -10.37 1.84 -11.79
N ASN A 73 -10.17 2.57 -12.89
CA ASN A 73 -11.17 2.75 -13.93
C ASN A 73 -11.46 1.46 -14.71
N GLU A 74 -10.42 0.77 -15.19
CA GLU A 74 -10.56 -0.38 -16.08
C GLU A 74 -10.98 -1.66 -15.33
N LEU A 75 -10.59 -1.79 -14.06
CA LEU A 75 -10.88 -2.98 -13.25
C LEU A 75 -12.08 -2.80 -12.32
N ASN A 76 -12.63 -1.58 -12.25
CA ASN A 76 -13.69 -1.18 -11.32
C ASN A 76 -13.32 -1.56 -9.87
N ILE A 77 -12.16 -1.05 -9.43
CA ILE A 77 -11.59 -1.21 -8.08
C ILE A 77 -11.25 0.19 -7.52
N ASN A 78 -10.95 0.28 -6.22
CA ASN A 78 -10.64 1.57 -5.59
C ASN A 78 -9.34 1.53 -4.77
N ILE A 79 -8.20 1.62 -5.47
CA ILE A 79 -6.89 1.79 -4.84
C ILE A 79 -6.69 3.29 -4.53
N ASP A 80 -6.55 3.63 -3.25
CA ASP A 80 -6.18 4.97 -2.78
C ASP A 80 -5.35 4.92 -1.48
N ASP A 81 -4.90 6.08 -0.99
CA ASP A 81 -4.02 6.21 0.20
C ASP A 81 -4.65 5.76 1.55
N TYR A 82 -5.91 5.35 1.56
CA TYR A 82 -6.69 5.04 2.76
C TYR A 82 -7.45 3.72 2.72
N GLU A 83 -7.57 3.08 1.55
CA GLU A 83 -8.30 1.85 1.36
C GLU A 83 -7.37 0.64 1.16
N ASP A 84 -7.79 -0.49 1.71
CA ASP A 84 -7.25 -1.79 1.33
C ASP A 84 -7.98 -2.30 0.09
N GLU A 85 -7.24 -2.75 -0.92
CA GLU A 85 -7.83 -3.24 -2.17
C GLU A 85 -7.09 -4.49 -2.66
N LYS A 86 -7.77 -5.34 -3.44
CA LYS A 86 -7.18 -6.58 -3.95
C LYS A 86 -7.66 -6.96 -5.34
N ILE A 87 -6.75 -7.53 -6.12
CA ILE A 87 -7.03 -8.11 -7.44
C ILE A 87 -6.72 -9.60 -7.36
N ILE A 88 -7.77 -10.43 -7.28
CA ILE A 88 -7.65 -11.90 -7.18
C ILE A 88 -8.06 -12.59 -8.49
N ASP A 89 -8.97 -11.97 -9.25
CA ASP A 89 -9.45 -12.52 -10.51
C ASP A 89 -8.35 -12.54 -11.58
N LEU A 90 -8.21 -13.67 -12.27
CA LEU A 90 -7.13 -13.87 -13.24
C LEU A 90 -7.25 -12.93 -14.45
N ASP A 91 -8.47 -12.71 -14.95
CA ASP A 91 -8.69 -11.82 -16.10
C ASP A 91 -8.41 -10.36 -15.73
N LYS A 92 -8.76 -9.96 -14.50
CA LYS A 92 -8.36 -8.65 -13.95
C LYS A 92 -6.85 -8.55 -13.77
N LEU A 93 -6.15 -9.59 -13.31
CA LEU A 93 -4.69 -9.59 -13.18
C LEU A 93 -4.00 -9.48 -14.56
N ILE A 94 -4.52 -10.16 -15.58
CA ILE A 94 -4.01 -10.05 -16.96
C ILE A 94 -4.25 -8.63 -17.49
N THR A 95 -5.43 -8.06 -17.27
CA THR A 95 -5.72 -6.67 -17.66
C THR A 95 -4.81 -5.68 -16.92
N ALA A 96 -4.60 -5.86 -15.62
CA ALA A 96 -3.67 -5.06 -14.82
C ALA A 96 -2.25 -5.12 -15.39
N LYS A 97 -1.77 -6.33 -15.71
CA LYS A 97 -0.46 -6.54 -16.33
C LYS A 97 -0.30 -5.71 -17.60
N ASN A 98 -1.28 -5.75 -18.49
CA ASN A 98 -1.25 -5.02 -19.75
C ASN A 98 -1.20 -3.50 -19.52
N ILE A 99 -2.02 -2.99 -18.60
CA ILE A 99 -2.03 -1.57 -18.22
C ILE A 99 -0.63 -1.14 -17.74
N ILE A 100 -0.04 -1.89 -16.81
CA ILE A 100 1.27 -1.56 -16.23
C ILE A 100 2.37 -1.61 -17.31
N GLN A 101 2.35 -2.60 -18.19
CA GLN A 101 3.31 -2.69 -19.30
C GLN A 101 3.25 -1.46 -20.23
N ILE A 102 2.04 -0.98 -20.54
CA ILE A 102 1.86 0.26 -21.34
C ILE A 102 2.37 1.48 -20.58
N SER A 103 2.12 1.56 -19.26
CA SER A 103 2.60 2.66 -18.42
C SER A 103 4.13 2.69 -18.32
N ILE A 104 4.81 1.53 -18.30
CA ILE A 104 6.27 1.43 -18.31
C ILE A 104 6.87 2.05 -19.57
N ILE A 105 6.30 1.73 -20.75
CA ILE A 105 6.76 2.28 -22.04
C ILE A 105 6.67 3.81 -22.03
N SER A 106 5.66 4.38 -21.37
CA SER A 106 5.38 5.81 -21.38
C SER A 106 6.17 6.62 -20.34
N ASN A 107 6.55 6.00 -19.21
CA ASN A 107 7.11 6.72 -18.05
C ASN A 107 8.49 6.20 -17.60
N ASN A 108 8.97 5.07 -18.12
CA ASN A 108 10.24 4.40 -17.77
C ASN A 108 10.63 4.54 -16.29
N ASN A 109 9.80 3.97 -15.41
CA ASN A 109 9.91 4.13 -13.95
C ASN A 109 10.13 2.76 -13.28
N GLU A 110 11.14 2.67 -12.40
CA GLU A 110 11.50 1.45 -11.68
C GLU A 110 10.35 0.90 -10.83
N VAL A 111 9.56 1.76 -10.18
CA VAL A 111 8.42 1.32 -9.35
C VAL A 111 7.36 0.58 -10.18
N LEU A 112 7.20 0.94 -11.45
CA LEU A 112 6.27 0.24 -12.35
C LEU A 112 6.78 -1.15 -12.73
N ILE A 113 8.10 -1.32 -12.86
CA ILE A 113 8.73 -2.62 -13.12
C ILE A 113 8.57 -3.53 -11.89
N GLN A 114 8.73 -2.97 -10.70
CA GLN A 114 8.50 -3.70 -9.44
C GLN A 114 7.01 -4.09 -9.30
N LEU A 115 6.08 -3.18 -9.58
CA LEU A 115 4.65 -3.48 -9.60
C LEU A 115 4.30 -4.57 -10.62
N LEU A 116 4.87 -4.52 -11.83
CA LEU A 116 4.71 -5.57 -12.84
C LEU A 116 5.18 -6.93 -12.32
N THR A 117 6.32 -6.94 -11.63
CA THR A 117 6.87 -8.16 -11.02
C THR A 117 5.91 -8.76 -9.99
N GLN A 118 5.24 -7.93 -9.19
CA GLN A 118 4.21 -8.39 -8.25
C GLN A 118 3.01 -9.01 -8.97
N VAL A 119 2.51 -8.38 -10.05
CA VAL A 119 1.43 -8.95 -10.87
C VAL A 119 1.84 -10.30 -11.48
N ASP A 120 3.07 -10.40 -11.98
CA ASP A 120 3.60 -11.67 -12.51
C ASP A 120 3.66 -12.76 -11.44
N HIS A 121 4.05 -12.42 -10.21
CA HIS A 121 3.99 -13.35 -9.08
C HIS A 121 2.55 -13.79 -8.78
N ALA A 122 1.60 -12.86 -8.71
CA ALA A 122 0.20 -13.18 -8.42
C ALA A 122 -0.39 -14.15 -9.46
N ILE A 123 -0.10 -13.91 -10.75
CA ILE A 123 -0.51 -14.80 -11.85
C ILE A 123 0.19 -16.16 -11.73
N LYS A 124 1.52 -16.17 -11.54
CA LYS A 124 2.32 -17.39 -11.43
C LYS A 124 1.85 -18.30 -10.29
N TYR A 125 1.59 -17.73 -9.13
CA TYR A 125 1.15 -18.47 -7.94
C TYR A 125 -0.36 -18.72 -7.91
N LYS A 126 -1.10 -18.16 -8.87
CA LYS A 126 -2.57 -18.23 -8.95
C LYS A 126 -3.22 -17.70 -7.67
N THR A 127 -2.65 -16.63 -7.09
CA THR A 127 -3.12 -16.01 -5.84
C THR A 127 -3.81 -14.69 -6.16
N GLY A 128 -3.27 -13.57 -5.67
CA GLY A 128 -3.82 -12.24 -5.86
C GLY A 128 -2.78 -11.18 -5.52
N LEU A 129 -3.07 -9.96 -5.94
CA LEU A 129 -2.30 -8.76 -5.64
C LEU A 129 -3.06 -7.93 -4.62
N PHE A 130 -2.45 -7.63 -3.47
CA PHE A 130 -3.10 -6.94 -2.36
C PHE A 130 -2.40 -5.60 -2.13
N PHE A 131 -3.17 -4.52 -2.03
CA PHE A 131 -2.73 -3.15 -1.78
C PHE A 131 -3.14 -2.78 -0.34
N TYR A 132 -2.14 -2.44 0.48
CA TYR A 132 -2.29 -2.07 1.89
C TYR A 132 -1.69 -0.68 2.13
N PHE A 133 -2.49 0.36 1.94
CA PHE A 133 -2.04 1.75 2.04
C PHE A 133 -2.58 2.39 3.32
N PHE A 134 -1.74 2.43 4.37
CA PHE A 134 -2.12 2.95 5.68
C PHE A 134 -1.43 4.28 6.01
N CYS A 135 -2.23 5.30 6.30
CA CYS A 135 -1.75 6.52 6.94
C CYS A 135 -1.55 6.29 8.45
N ARG A 136 -0.30 6.40 8.93
CA ARG A 136 0.07 6.22 10.36
C ARG A 136 -0.70 7.13 11.33
N LEU A 137 -1.25 8.26 10.86
CA LEU A 137 -1.94 9.21 11.74
C LEU A 137 -3.34 8.75 12.16
N ILE A 138 -4.08 8.08 11.27
CA ILE A 138 -5.44 7.61 11.58
C ILE A 138 -5.39 6.50 12.63
N GLY A 139 -4.44 5.56 12.51
CA GLY A 139 -4.27 4.50 13.51
C GLY A 139 -3.93 5.01 14.91
N VAL A 140 -3.06 6.02 15.03
CA VAL A 140 -2.71 6.62 16.32
C VAL A 140 -3.85 7.45 16.91
N ILE A 141 -4.57 8.21 16.07
CA ILE A 141 -5.75 8.96 16.52
C ILE A 141 -6.86 8.01 16.97
N TYR A 142 -7.09 6.91 16.26
CA TYR A 142 -8.10 5.90 16.62
C TYR A 142 -7.72 5.14 17.91
N LEU A 143 -6.44 4.76 18.07
CA LEU A 143 -5.95 4.18 19.32
C LEU A 143 -6.07 5.14 20.50
N LEU A 144 -5.74 6.42 20.31
CA LEU A 144 -5.89 7.46 21.34
C LEU A 144 -7.36 7.72 21.67
N TYR A 145 -8.25 7.71 20.67
CA TYR A 145 -9.69 7.84 20.85
C TYR A 145 -10.27 6.65 21.63
N LEU A 146 -9.89 5.43 21.31
CA LEU A 146 -10.29 4.25 22.08
C LEU A 146 -9.75 4.33 23.52
N ALA A 147 -8.48 4.68 23.71
CA ALA A 147 -7.88 4.79 25.04
C ALA A 147 -8.50 5.90 25.91
N SER A 148 -9.07 6.95 25.31
CA SER A 148 -9.71 8.06 26.03
C SER A 148 -11.21 7.87 26.29
N ASN A 149 -11.85 6.88 25.64
CA ASN A 149 -13.24 6.49 25.91
C ASN A 149 -13.37 5.28 26.85
N PHE A 150 -12.24 4.76 27.35
CA PHE A 150 -12.18 3.65 28.34
C PHE A 150 -11.65 4.11 29.72
N ILE A 151 -11.61 5.42 29.99
CA ILE A 151 -11.30 6.00 31.30
C ILE A 151 -12.53 6.73 31.85
#